data_AF-A0A9D7FIQ3-F1
#
_entry.id   AF-A0A9D7FIQ3-F1
#
_cell.length_a   1.000
_cell.length_b   1.000
_cell.length_c   1.000
_cell.angle_alpha   90.00
_cell.angle_beta   90.00
_cell.angle_gamma   90.00
#
_symmetry.space_group_name_H-M   'P 1'
#
loop_
_entity.id
_entity.type
_entity.pdbx_description
1 polymer ?
#
loop_
_entity_poly.entity_id
_entity_poly.type
_entity_poly.pdbx_seq_one_letter_code
_entity_poly.pdbx_strand_id
1 'polypeptide(L)'
;MADLRVGIKEKQDRVDELEAILNRTDSAVNSLKKAVSDALLGYENNGLSVYRKNGQVYVSMEERLLFASGSTNVEKSGSDALKELAKLLGTKKDISIVVEGHTDNVPINGTLASGAKDNWELSVLRATAVAKILLKDPAIDPTRIVASGKGSYFPIDPANTSEARKKNRRTEIILSPKLDELMKVLGIQDK
;
A
#
# COMPACT_ATOMS: atom_id res chain seq x y z
N MET A 1 49.36 2.24 6.61
CA MET A 1 48.75 1.86 7.91
C MET A 1 47.76 2.91 8.42
N ALA A 2 48.10 4.21 8.41
CA ALA A 2 47.18 5.28 8.83
C ALA A 2 45.93 5.38 7.94
N ASP A 3 46.09 5.41 6.61
CA ASP A 3 44.96 5.52 5.67
C ASP A 3 43.98 4.34 5.74
N LEU A 4 44.49 3.14 6.04
CA LEU A 4 43.66 1.94 6.21
C LEU A 4 42.79 2.04 7.48
N ARG A 5 43.32 2.61 8.56
CA ARG A 5 42.55 2.83 9.80
C ARG A 5 41.48 3.91 9.63
N VAL A 6 41.77 4.95 8.85
CA VAL A 6 40.79 6.00 8.51
C VAL A 6 39.65 5.41 7.69
N GLY A 7 39.95 4.67 6.62
CA GLY A 7 38.90 4.06 5.79
C GLY A 7 38.08 2.98 6.50
N ILE A 8 38.65 2.26 7.47
CA ILE A 8 37.89 1.32 8.32
C ILE A 8 36.95 2.09 9.26
N LYS A 9 37.44 3.18 9.88
CA LYS A 9 36.63 4.00 10.79
C LYS A 9 35.44 4.65 10.06
N GLU A 10 35.66 5.24 8.89
CA GLU A 10 34.58 5.82 8.09
C GLU A 10 33.53 4.79 7.69
N LYS A 11 33.95 3.56 7.35
CA LYS A 11 33.02 2.46 7.07
C LYS A 11 32.24 2.04 8.31
N GLN A 12 32.89 1.98 9.47
CA GLN A 12 32.21 1.65 10.73
C GLN A 12 31.18 2.72 11.10
N ASP A 13 31.55 4.00 11.05
CA ASP A 13 30.66 5.12 11.35
C ASP A 13 29.42 5.10 10.43
N ARG A 14 29.61 4.78 9.14
CA ARG A 14 28.49 4.60 8.19
C ARG A 14 27.61 3.40 8.52
N VAL A 15 28.19 2.28 8.94
CA VAL A 15 27.41 1.09 9.34
C VAL A 15 26.57 1.42 10.58
N ASP A 16 27.16 2.07 11.58
CA ASP A 16 26.46 2.46 12.81
C ASP A 16 25.30 3.43 12.51
N GLU A 17 25.51 4.38 11.59
CA GLU A 17 24.47 5.30 11.13
C GLU A 17 23.33 4.57 10.39
N LEU A 18 23.67 3.63 9.49
CA LEU A 18 22.68 2.80 8.80
C LEU A 18 21.85 1.97 9.77
N GLU A 19 22.47 1.34 10.77
CA GLU A 19 21.77 0.58 11.80
C GLU A 19 20.80 1.46 12.59
N ALA A 20 21.22 2.68 12.95
CA ALA A 20 20.36 3.64 13.66
C ALA A 20 19.13 4.04 12.81
N ILE A 21 19.34 4.31 11.51
CA ILE A 21 18.25 4.64 10.57
C ILE A 21 17.29 3.46 10.41
N LEU A 22 17.80 2.24 10.26
CA LEU A 22 16.99 1.03 10.15
C LEU A 22 16.12 0.82 11.39
N ASN A 23 16.67 0.97 12.58
CA ASN A 23 15.93 0.83 13.84
C ASN A 23 14.83 1.90 14.00
N ARG A 24 15.12 3.14 13.61
CA ARG A 24 14.12 4.23 13.61
C ARG A 24 13.01 3.94 12.59
N THR A 25 13.38 3.47 11.41
CA THR A 25 12.43 3.11 10.35
C THR A 25 11.52 1.96 10.79
N ASP A 26 12.08 0.92 11.41
CA ASP A 26 11.31 -0.21 11.94
C ASP A 26 10.28 0.23 12.99
N SER A 27 10.72 1.06 13.93
CA SER A 27 9.84 1.66 14.95
C SER A 27 8.72 2.48 14.33
N ALA A 28 9.04 3.31 13.33
CA ALA A 28 8.05 4.12 12.61
C ALA A 28 7.02 3.25 11.86
N VAL A 29 7.46 2.17 11.23
CA VAL A 29 6.57 1.20 10.55
C VAL A 29 5.64 0.52 11.56
N ASN A 30 6.15 0.12 12.72
CA ASN A 30 5.34 -0.51 13.76
C ASN A 30 4.31 0.47 14.34
N SER A 31 4.71 1.72 14.61
CA SER A 31 3.78 2.78 15.04
C SER A 31 2.75 3.11 13.97
N LEU A 32 3.13 3.12 12.70
CA LEU A 32 2.21 3.32 11.58
C LEU A 32 1.19 2.19 11.50
N LYS A 33 1.65 0.93 11.53
CA LYS A 33 0.77 -0.25 11.54
C LYS A 33 -0.24 -0.14 12.67
N LYS A 34 0.22 0.16 13.89
CA LYS A 34 -0.66 0.31 15.05
C LYS A 34 -1.70 1.42 14.83
N ALA A 35 -1.27 2.61 14.41
CA ALA A 35 -2.19 3.71 14.19
C ALA A 35 -3.24 3.41 13.10
N VAL A 36 -2.84 2.70 12.05
CA VAL A 36 -3.74 2.27 10.97
C VAL A 36 -4.72 1.21 11.44
N SER A 37 -4.24 0.19 12.18
CA SER A 37 -5.13 -0.80 12.80
C SER A 37 -6.12 -0.14 13.74
N ASP A 38 -5.65 0.74 14.64
CA ASP A 38 -6.51 1.45 15.62
C ASP A 38 -7.58 2.29 14.91
N ALA A 39 -7.22 2.98 13.82
CA ALA A 39 -8.16 3.77 13.02
C ALA A 39 -9.18 2.90 12.26
N LEU A 40 -8.84 1.65 11.93
CA LEU A 40 -9.66 0.77 11.10
C LEU A 40 -10.27 -0.43 11.85
N LEU A 41 -10.18 -0.45 13.19
CA LEU A 41 -10.70 -1.53 14.04
C LEU A 41 -12.15 -1.92 13.73
N GLY A 42 -13.00 -0.93 13.43
CA GLY A 42 -14.41 -1.15 13.07
C GLY A 42 -14.64 -1.93 11.78
N TYR A 43 -13.60 -2.08 10.94
CA TYR A 43 -13.68 -2.68 9.61
C TYR A 43 -12.89 -3.99 9.49
N GLU A 44 -11.98 -4.32 10.41
CA GLU A 44 -11.11 -5.51 10.32
C GLU A 44 -11.91 -6.83 10.16
N ASN A 45 -13.08 -6.94 10.80
CA ASN A 45 -13.93 -8.13 10.68
C ASN A 45 -14.79 -8.17 9.40
N ASN A 46 -14.75 -7.14 8.56
CA ASN A 46 -15.59 -6.99 7.36
C ASN A 46 -14.81 -7.17 6.05
N GLY A 47 -13.68 -7.87 6.09
CA GLY A 47 -12.80 -8.08 4.93
C GLY A 47 -11.73 -6.99 4.77
N LEU A 48 -11.28 -6.40 5.88
CA LEU A 48 -10.11 -5.54 5.95
C LEU A 48 -9.04 -6.20 6.80
N SER A 49 -7.79 -6.12 6.39
CA SER A 49 -6.67 -6.61 7.21
C SER A 49 -5.50 -5.65 7.12
N VAL A 50 -4.82 -5.46 8.25
CA VAL A 50 -3.63 -4.61 8.35
C VAL A 50 -2.44 -5.48 8.74
N TYR A 51 -1.44 -5.54 7.88
CA TYR A 51 -0.25 -6.36 8.13
C TYR A 51 1.02 -5.65 7.69
N ARG A 52 2.16 -6.19 8.09
CA ARG A 52 3.48 -5.66 7.74
C ARG A 52 4.18 -6.65 6.82
N LYS A 53 4.81 -6.14 5.77
CA LYS A 53 5.62 -6.93 4.82
C LYS A 53 6.70 -6.04 4.22
N ASN A 54 7.93 -6.54 4.12
CA ASN A 54 9.07 -5.84 3.49
C ASN A 54 9.31 -4.39 3.99
N GLY A 55 9.15 -4.15 5.30
CA GLY A 55 9.34 -2.81 5.87
C GLY A 55 8.22 -1.81 5.55
N GLN A 56 7.08 -2.28 5.03
CA GLN A 56 5.92 -1.47 4.70
C GLN A 56 4.68 -1.98 5.44
N VAL A 57 3.67 -1.12 5.55
CA VAL A 57 2.35 -1.48 6.09
C VAL A 57 1.38 -1.69 4.93
N TYR A 58 0.69 -2.82 4.92
CA TYR A 58 -0.30 -3.19 3.92
C TYR A 58 -1.68 -3.13 4.56
N VAL A 59 -2.58 -2.36 3.96
CA VAL A 59 -4.02 -2.39 4.26
C VAL A 59 -4.69 -3.11 3.10
N SER A 60 -5.02 -4.39 3.31
CA SER A 60 -5.71 -5.19 2.31
C SER A 60 -7.21 -5.13 2.55
N MET A 61 -7.94 -4.65 1.55
CA MET A 61 -9.39 -4.55 1.55
C MET A 61 -9.96 -5.48 0.49
N GLU A 62 -10.78 -6.45 0.90
CA GLU A 62 -11.47 -7.35 -0.02
C GLU A 62 -12.43 -6.57 -0.93
N GLU A 63 -12.61 -7.05 -2.15
CA GLU A 63 -13.55 -6.47 -3.11
C GLU A 63 -14.94 -6.29 -2.51
N ARG A 64 -15.48 -7.27 -1.77
CA ARG A 64 -16.84 -7.20 -1.20
C ARG A 64 -17.06 -6.03 -0.23
N LEU A 65 -15.99 -5.53 0.38
CA LEU A 65 -16.06 -4.37 1.28
C LEU A 65 -16.12 -3.07 0.48
N LEU A 66 -15.43 -3.04 -0.66
CA LEU A 66 -15.22 -1.86 -1.47
C LEU A 66 -16.22 -1.73 -2.62
N PHE A 67 -16.59 -2.81 -3.31
CA PHE A 67 -17.28 -2.80 -4.58
C PHE A 67 -18.32 -3.92 -4.67
N ALA A 68 -19.41 -3.67 -5.38
CA ALA A 68 -20.19 -4.74 -5.99
C ALA A 68 -19.37 -5.48 -7.06
N SER A 69 -19.73 -6.74 -7.34
CA SER A 69 -19.06 -7.56 -8.37
C SER A 69 -19.03 -6.86 -9.72
N GLY A 70 -17.86 -6.79 -10.37
CA GLY A 70 -17.65 -6.12 -11.65
C GLY A 70 -17.77 -4.58 -11.64
N SER A 71 -18.06 -3.98 -10.48
CA SER A 71 -18.16 -2.52 -10.32
C SER A 71 -16.81 -1.89 -9.95
N THR A 72 -16.69 -0.61 -10.25
CA THR A 72 -15.63 0.30 -9.79
C THR A 72 -16.17 1.40 -8.88
N ASN A 73 -17.47 1.41 -8.59
CA ASN A 73 -18.08 2.34 -7.66
C ASN A 73 -17.89 1.83 -6.23
N VAL A 74 -17.28 2.67 -5.40
CA VAL A 74 -17.00 2.29 -4.01
C VAL A 74 -18.26 2.42 -3.16
N GLU A 75 -18.62 1.33 -2.49
CA GLU A 75 -19.75 1.25 -1.57
C GLU A 75 -19.55 2.15 -0.34
N LYS A 76 -20.64 2.50 0.34
CA LYS A 76 -20.60 3.44 1.48
C LYS A 76 -19.65 2.99 2.59
N SER A 77 -19.72 1.71 3.00
CA SER A 77 -18.86 1.14 4.05
C SER A 77 -17.37 1.24 3.69
N GLY A 78 -17.00 0.83 2.48
CA GLY A 78 -15.66 0.97 1.96
C GLY A 78 -15.21 2.44 1.88
N SER A 79 -16.10 3.33 1.44
CA SER A 79 -15.81 4.76 1.38
C SER A 79 -15.58 5.37 2.75
N ASP A 80 -16.29 4.94 3.79
CA ASP A 80 -16.13 5.46 5.14
C ASP A 80 -14.81 4.99 5.78
N ALA A 81 -14.45 3.71 5.60
CA ALA A 81 -13.12 3.20 5.98
C ALA A 81 -11.98 3.97 5.30
N LEU A 82 -12.11 4.23 3.99
CA LEU A 82 -11.11 5.00 3.24
C LEU A 82 -10.99 6.46 3.73
N LYS A 83 -12.09 7.10 4.15
CA LYS A 83 -12.04 8.46 4.72
C LYS A 83 -11.31 8.47 6.06
N GLU A 84 -11.52 7.47 6.91
CA GLU A 84 -10.80 7.35 8.19
C GLU A 84 -9.31 7.13 7.96
N LEU A 85 -8.95 6.27 7.01
CA LEU A 85 -7.56 6.08 6.59
C LEU A 85 -6.96 7.39 6.03
N ALA A 86 -7.69 8.11 5.18
CA ALA A 86 -7.23 9.37 4.59
C ALA A 86 -6.92 10.43 5.67
N LYS A 87 -7.80 10.60 6.66
CA LYS A 87 -7.58 11.52 7.79
C LYS A 87 -6.31 11.18 8.56
N LEU A 88 -6.09 9.89 8.85
CA LEU A 88 -4.87 9.45 9.52
C LEU A 88 -3.62 9.76 8.68
N LEU A 89 -3.65 9.43 7.39
CA LEU A 89 -2.53 9.64 6.47
C LEU A 89 -2.24 11.12 6.21
N GLY A 90 -3.24 12.00 6.32
CA GLY A 90 -3.09 13.45 6.28
C GLY A 90 -2.22 13.99 7.42
N THR A 91 -2.23 13.33 8.57
CA THR A 91 -1.35 13.69 9.72
C THR A 91 0.08 13.18 9.57
N LYS A 92 0.35 12.25 8.64
CA LYS A 92 1.64 11.57 8.47
C LYS A 92 2.23 11.89 7.11
N LYS A 93 2.89 13.04 6.98
CA LYS A 93 3.37 13.58 5.69
C LYS A 93 4.51 12.78 5.04
N ASP A 94 5.23 11.98 5.82
CA ASP A 94 6.42 11.25 5.38
C ASP A 94 6.13 9.81 4.92
N ILE A 95 4.88 9.52 4.55
CA ILE A 95 4.44 8.20 4.08
C ILE A 95 4.06 8.28 2.61
N SER A 96 4.65 7.45 1.75
CA SER A 96 4.14 7.23 0.39
C SER A 96 3.02 6.21 0.40
N ILE A 97 2.06 6.39 -0.52
CA ILE A 97 0.83 5.62 -0.60
C ILE A 97 0.75 5.00 -1.99
N VAL A 98 0.80 3.67 -2.07
CA VAL A 98 0.54 2.95 -3.32
C VAL A 98 -0.76 2.19 -3.16
N VAL A 99 -1.71 2.46 -4.03
CA VAL A 99 -2.97 1.73 -4.12
C VAL A 99 -2.83 0.72 -5.27
N GLU A 100 -2.91 -0.56 -4.95
CA GLU A 100 -2.73 -1.67 -5.87
C GLU A 100 -4.03 -2.48 -5.99
N GLY A 101 -4.61 -2.55 -7.19
CA GLY A 101 -5.76 -3.38 -7.47
C GLY A 101 -5.38 -4.78 -7.91
N HIS A 102 -6.14 -5.78 -7.47
CA HIS A 102 -6.01 -7.17 -7.91
C HIS A 102 -7.37 -7.78 -8.24
N THR A 103 -7.35 -8.73 -9.17
CA THR A 103 -8.51 -9.55 -9.53
C THR A 103 -8.23 -11.02 -9.21
N ASP A 104 -9.24 -11.87 -9.37
CA ASP A 104 -9.01 -13.31 -9.49
C ASP A 104 -8.65 -13.69 -10.94
N ASN A 105 -8.51 -14.99 -11.18
CA ASN A 105 -8.14 -15.57 -12.46
C ASN A 105 -9.33 -15.80 -13.41
N VAL A 106 -10.55 -15.36 -13.07
CA VAL A 106 -11.71 -15.54 -13.95
C VAL A 106 -11.60 -14.53 -15.10
N PRO A 107 -11.56 -14.96 -16.37
CA PRO A 107 -11.52 -14.03 -17.49
C PRO A 107 -12.79 -13.17 -17.54
N ILE A 108 -12.61 -11.89 -17.83
CA ILE A 108 -13.71 -10.99 -18.14
C ILE A 108 -14.09 -11.21 -19.60
N ASN A 109 -15.34 -11.61 -19.83
CA ASN A 109 -15.89 -11.75 -21.18
C ASN A 109 -16.74 -10.50 -21.49
N GLY A 110 -16.37 -9.77 -22.54
CA GLY A 110 -17.03 -8.53 -22.94
C GLY A 110 -16.56 -7.30 -22.16
N THR A 111 -17.32 -6.21 -22.23
CA THR A 111 -17.02 -4.96 -21.51
C THR A 111 -17.91 -4.88 -20.27
N LEU A 112 -17.29 -4.73 -19.10
CA LEU A 112 -18.05 -4.51 -17.86
C LEU A 112 -18.72 -3.14 -17.86
N ALA A 113 -19.71 -2.93 -16.98
CA ALA A 113 -20.33 -1.62 -16.77
C ALA A 113 -19.32 -0.52 -16.37
N SER A 114 -18.17 -0.91 -15.81
CA SER A 114 -17.04 -0.02 -15.51
C SER A 114 -16.24 0.43 -16.75
N GLY A 115 -16.50 -0.15 -17.92
CA GLY A 115 -15.73 0.05 -19.15
C GLY A 115 -14.49 -0.83 -19.25
N ALA A 116 -14.15 -1.61 -18.22
CA ALA A 116 -13.03 -2.54 -18.24
C ALA A 116 -13.27 -3.69 -19.22
N LYS A 117 -12.25 -3.98 -20.03
CA LYS A 117 -12.24 -5.07 -21.02
C LYS A 117 -11.54 -6.33 -20.53
N ASP A 118 -10.64 -6.18 -19.57
CA ASP A 118 -9.91 -7.29 -18.96
C ASP A 118 -9.60 -7.03 -17.47
N ASN A 119 -9.02 -8.03 -16.83
CA ASN A 119 -8.65 -7.98 -15.41
C ASN A 119 -7.58 -6.92 -15.12
N TRP A 120 -6.73 -6.59 -16.09
CA TRP A 120 -5.72 -5.56 -15.94
C TRP A 120 -6.38 -4.19 -15.82
N GLU A 121 -7.22 -3.82 -16.79
CA GLU A 121 -7.99 -2.57 -16.79
C GLU A 121 -8.88 -2.45 -15.55
N LEU A 122 -9.60 -3.53 -15.19
CA LEU A 122 -10.45 -3.53 -13.99
C LEU A 122 -9.64 -3.21 -12.73
N SER A 123 -8.46 -3.82 -12.59
CA SER A 123 -7.61 -3.61 -11.43
C SER A 123 -7.10 -2.17 -11.32
N VAL A 124 -6.70 -1.55 -12.43
CA VAL A 124 -6.24 -0.15 -12.49
C VAL A 124 -7.39 0.82 -12.18
N LEU A 125 -8.57 0.58 -12.75
CA LEU A 125 -9.74 1.43 -12.52
C LEU A 125 -10.19 1.41 -11.05
N ARG A 126 -10.17 0.23 -10.40
CA ARG A 126 -10.48 0.11 -8.98
C ARG A 126 -9.47 0.82 -8.09
N ALA A 127 -8.18 0.64 -8.36
CA ALA A 127 -7.12 1.36 -7.64
C ALA A 127 -7.28 2.88 -7.79
N THR A 128 -7.62 3.33 -8.99
CA THR A 128 -7.88 4.76 -9.27
C THR A 128 -9.09 5.28 -8.49
N ALA A 129 -10.18 4.51 -8.40
CA ALA A 129 -11.36 4.89 -7.63
C ALA A 129 -11.05 5.06 -6.13
N VAL A 130 -10.28 4.13 -5.56
CA VAL A 130 -9.81 4.21 -4.16
C VAL A 130 -8.89 5.41 -3.96
N ALA A 131 -7.90 5.61 -4.84
CA ALA A 131 -6.99 6.76 -4.76
C ALA A 131 -7.74 8.10 -4.81
N LYS A 132 -8.74 8.23 -5.69
CA LYS A 132 -9.60 9.42 -5.76
C LYS A 132 -10.39 9.68 -4.47
N ILE A 133 -10.75 8.65 -3.71
CA ILE A 133 -11.42 8.83 -2.41
C ILE A 133 -10.43 9.35 -1.37
N LEU A 134 -9.22 8.79 -1.32
CA LEU A 134 -8.16 9.26 -0.41
C LEU A 134 -7.82 10.73 -0.68
N LEU A 135 -7.73 11.11 -1.95
CA LEU A 135 -7.45 12.48 -2.41
C LEU A 135 -8.57 13.49 -2.11
N LYS A 136 -9.75 13.06 -1.65
CA LYS A 136 -10.77 14.01 -1.18
C LYS A 136 -10.39 14.67 0.14
N ASP A 137 -9.47 14.08 0.90
CA ASP A 137 -8.92 14.71 2.09
C ASP A 137 -7.83 15.73 1.68
N PRO A 138 -8.00 17.03 1.96
CA PRO A 138 -7.08 18.07 1.50
C PRO A 138 -5.70 18.00 2.18
N ALA A 139 -5.54 17.22 3.25
CA ALA A 139 -4.25 17.00 3.90
C ALA A 139 -3.36 15.97 3.16
N ILE A 140 -3.91 15.26 2.17
CA ILE A 140 -3.15 14.33 1.32
C ILE A 140 -2.55 15.09 0.13
N ASP A 141 -1.23 15.17 0.11
CA ASP A 141 -0.49 15.66 -1.05
C ASP A 141 -0.61 14.65 -2.22
N PRO A 142 -1.12 15.07 -3.40
CA PRO A 142 -1.27 14.19 -4.55
C PRO A 142 0.04 13.56 -5.05
N THR A 143 1.19 14.17 -4.78
CA THR A 143 2.50 13.62 -5.17
C THR A 143 2.88 12.36 -4.39
N ARG A 144 2.18 12.08 -3.28
CA ARG A 144 2.45 10.91 -2.42
C ARG A 144 1.65 9.67 -2.81
N ILE A 145 0.69 9.78 -3.74
CA ILE A 145 -0.20 8.68 -4.09
C ILE A 145 0.06 8.15 -5.50
N VAL A 146 0.14 6.82 -5.62
CA VAL A 146 0.20 6.11 -6.88
C VAL A 146 -0.94 5.10 -6.93
N ALA A 147 -1.70 5.08 -8.03
CA ALA A 147 -2.67 4.03 -8.31
C ALA A 147 -2.09 3.08 -9.35
N SER A 148 -2.14 1.78 -9.08
CA SER A 148 -1.61 0.73 -9.95
C SER A 148 -2.51 -0.50 -9.96
N GLY A 149 -2.43 -1.29 -11.02
CA GLY A 149 -3.17 -2.54 -11.16
C GLY A 149 -2.23 -3.70 -11.50
N LYS A 150 -2.51 -4.87 -10.94
CA LYS A 150 -1.76 -6.10 -11.18
C LYS A 150 -2.57 -7.18 -11.89
N GLY A 151 -3.84 -6.92 -12.17
CA GLY A 151 -4.79 -7.91 -12.67
C GLY A 151 -4.78 -9.18 -11.82
N SER A 152 -4.76 -10.33 -12.49
CA SER A 152 -4.77 -11.67 -11.88
C SER A 152 -3.38 -12.25 -11.62
N TYR A 153 -2.31 -11.53 -11.96
CA TYR A 153 -0.95 -12.10 -12.05
C TYR A 153 -0.21 -12.21 -10.71
N PHE A 154 -0.78 -11.64 -9.64
CA PHE A 154 -0.22 -11.67 -8.29
C PHE A 154 -1.27 -12.21 -7.28
N PRO A 155 -1.64 -13.49 -7.39
CA PRO A 155 -2.60 -14.11 -6.47
C PRO A 155 -1.96 -14.29 -5.08
N ILE A 156 -2.77 -14.08 -4.03
CA ILE A 156 -2.42 -14.50 -2.66
C ILE A 156 -2.52 -16.03 -2.58
N ASP A 157 -3.57 -16.59 -3.18
CA ASP A 157 -3.85 -18.01 -3.17
C ASP A 157 -3.99 -18.49 -4.63
N PRO A 158 -3.03 -19.27 -5.15
CA PRO A 158 -3.03 -19.71 -6.55
C PRO A 158 -4.05 -20.83 -6.82
N ALA A 159 -4.72 -21.36 -5.78
CA ALA A 159 -5.72 -22.40 -5.96
C ALA A 159 -6.91 -21.91 -6.80
N ASN A 160 -7.50 -22.81 -7.59
CA ASN A 160 -8.66 -22.48 -8.43
C ASN A 160 -10.00 -22.70 -7.71
N THR A 161 -10.11 -22.25 -6.45
CA THR A 161 -11.30 -22.43 -5.60
C THR A 161 -12.06 -21.12 -5.42
N SER A 162 -13.33 -21.19 -5.00
CA SER A 162 -14.14 -20.00 -4.74
C SER A 162 -13.53 -19.13 -3.62
N GLU A 163 -12.95 -19.78 -2.63
CA GLU A 163 -12.30 -19.19 -1.46
C GLU A 163 -11.02 -18.45 -1.86
N ALA A 164 -10.17 -19.08 -2.70
CA ALA A 164 -8.96 -18.46 -3.23
C ALA A 164 -9.28 -17.24 -4.09
N ARG A 165 -10.29 -17.36 -4.98
CA ARG A 165 -10.76 -16.25 -5.80
C ARG A 165 -11.23 -15.05 -4.96
N LYS A 166 -11.99 -15.29 -3.89
CA LYS A 166 -12.41 -14.23 -2.96
C LYS A 166 -11.22 -13.49 -2.34
N LYS A 167 -10.19 -14.22 -1.88
CA LYS A 167 -8.97 -13.63 -1.32
C LYS A 167 -8.18 -12.82 -2.36
N ASN A 168 -8.15 -13.28 -3.62
CA ASN A 168 -7.39 -12.65 -4.69
C ASN A 168 -8.02 -11.32 -5.15
N ARG A 169 -9.37 -11.22 -5.15
CA ARG A 169 -10.10 -9.97 -5.44
C ARG A 169 -10.01 -9.00 -4.27
N ARG A 170 -8.98 -8.14 -4.31
CA ARG A 170 -8.65 -7.20 -3.24
C ARG A 170 -8.03 -5.92 -3.79
N THR A 171 -8.03 -4.88 -2.97
CA THR A 171 -7.20 -3.69 -3.16
C THR A 171 -6.25 -3.59 -1.98
N GLU A 172 -4.96 -3.44 -2.25
CA GLU A 172 -3.93 -3.24 -1.23
C GLU A 172 -3.52 -1.78 -1.22
N ILE A 173 -3.56 -1.15 -0.04
CA ILE A 173 -2.99 0.18 0.16
C ILE A 173 -1.67 -0.03 0.92
N ILE A 174 -0.58 0.18 0.20
CA ILE A 174 0.78 -0.04 0.65
C ILE A 174 1.33 1.31 1.13
N LEU A 175 1.70 1.35 2.41
CA LEU A 175 2.18 2.53 3.09
C LEU A 175 3.65 2.35 3.39
N SER A 176 4.49 3.19 2.78
CA SER A 176 5.95 3.11 2.95
C SER A 176 6.46 4.39 3.60
N PRO A 177 7.25 4.32 4.67
CA PRO A 177 8.02 5.46 5.12
C PRO A 177 8.97 5.94 4.01
N LYS A 178 9.17 7.25 3.89
CA LYS A 178 10.23 7.80 3.04
C LYS A 178 11.59 7.30 3.52
N LEU A 179 12.43 6.88 2.56
CA LEU A 179 13.77 6.37 2.82
C LEU A 179 14.86 7.41 2.50
N ASP A 180 14.50 8.68 2.39
CA ASP A 180 15.39 9.76 1.96
C ASP A 180 16.67 9.84 2.81
N GLU A 181 16.56 9.62 4.13
CA GLU A 181 17.71 9.57 5.04
C GLU A 181 18.63 8.37 4.74
N LEU A 182 18.05 7.19 4.51
CA LEU A 182 18.79 5.98 4.17
C LEU A 182 19.53 6.14 2.85
N MET A 183 18.86 6.70 1.84
CA MET A 183 19.41 6.92 0.50
C MET A 183 20.59 7.91 0.53
N LYS A 184 20.50 8.97 1.36
CA LYS A 184 21.61 9.91 1.59
C LYS A 184 22.86 9.22 2.14
N VAL A 185 22.73 8.35 3.14
CA VAL A 185 23.88 7.62 3.74
C VAL A 185 24.50 6.61 2.77
N LEU A 186 23.68 6.03 1.89
CA LEU A 186 24.14 5.17 0.81
C LEU A 186 24.78 5.94 -0.35
N GLY A 187 24.69 7.28 -0.37
CA GLY A 187 25.18 8.11 -1.47
C GLY A 187 24.34 7.97 -2.75
N ILE A 188 23.11 7.48 -2.63
CA ILE A 188 22.18 7.33 -3.75
C ILE A 188 21.23 8.53 -3.68
N GLN A 189 21.38 9.47 -4.62
CA GLN A 189 20.48 10.61 -4.74
C GLN A 189 19.59 10.42 -5.97
N ASP A 190 18.31 10.76 -5.84
CA ASP A 190 17.42 10.92 -6.99
C ASP A 190 18.00 12.04 -7.88
N LYS A 191 18.26 11.72 -9.15
CA LYS A 191 18.69 12.70 -10.16
C LYS A 191 17.55 13.60 -10.59
#